data_AF-A0A920YHM9-F1
#
_entry.id   AF-A0A920YHM9-F1
#
_cell.length_a   1.000
_cell.length_b   1.000
_cell.length_c   1.000
_cell.angle_alpha   90.00
_cell.angle_beta   90.00
_cell.angle_gamma   90.00
#
_symmetry.space_group_name_H-M   'P 1'
#
loop_
_entity.id
_entity.type
_entity.pdbx_description
1 polymer ?
#
loop_
_entity_poly.entity_id
_entity_poly.type
_entity_poly.pdbx_seq_one_letter_code
_entity_poly.pdbx_strand_id
1 'polypeptide(L)'
;MPRRGGNAFRPSQAPPDVRVINNLPGRYPVEDWRAYYWAVTDDGVPCDRYVTIQLPRGYADACPPVAWGEQGCIYQVRRWGLACLPSLLEAIGFDPTPLVDPNAPPSELVRVYLEATHFDLPGGFIIADPDYPLLLFDPAGDLKGSCINGISYLGALVWMATNGRIAADFQRVRREAPEFYHRAVEAFRHVLVKG
;
A
#
# COMPACT_ATOMS: atom_id res chain seq x y z
N MET A 1 -20.46 -19.10 -9.23
CA MET A 1 -19.44 -18.42 -8.41
C MET A 1 -19.78 -16.94 -8.34
N PRO A 2 -20.01 -16.35 -7.15
CA PRO A 2 -20.28 -14.92 -7.09
C PRO A 2 -19.01 -14.18 -7.55
N ARG A 3 -19.15 -13.25 -8.50
CA ARG A 3 -18.08 -12.35 -8.92
C ARG A 3 -17.54 -11.67 -7.67
N ARG A 4 -16.35 -12.08 -7.22
CA ARG A 4 -15.60 -11.39 -6.17
C ARG A 4 -15.53 -9.91 -6.57
N GLY A 5 -15.83 -9.02 -5.65
CA GLY A 5 -15.84 -7.57 -5.88
C GLY A 5 -14.61 -7.12 -6.67
N GLY A 6 -14.74 -6.05 -7.45
CA GLY A 6 -13.71 -5.57 -8.39
C GLY A 6 -12.32 -5.38 -7.76
N ASN A 7 -11.35 -4.95 -8.57
CA ASN A 7 -9.90 -4.88 -8.28
C ASN A 7 -9.46 -4.30 -6.92
N ALA A 8 -10.35 -3.67 -6.15
CA ALA A 8 -10.14 -3.21 -4.78
C ALA A 8 -9.66 -4.32 -3.81
N PHE A 9 -10.01 -5.60 -4.03
CA PHE A 9 -9.73 -6.69 -3.08
C PHE A 9 -8.97 -7.87 -3.66
N ARG A 10 -8.23 -7.68 -4.75
CA ARG A 10 -7.36 -8.73 -5.30
C ARG A 10 -6.21 -9.06 -4.34
N PRO A 11 -5.65 -10.28 -4.38
CA PRO A 11 -4.40 -10.60 -3.71
C PRO A 11 -3.23 -9.76 -4.24
N SER A 12 -2.23 -9.55 -3.40
CA SER A 12 -0.92 -9.04 -3.83
C SER A 12 -0.28 -10.00 -4.84
N GLN A 13 0.35 -9.43 -5.85
CA GLN A 13 1.17 -10.14 -6.84
C GLN A 13 2.66 -10.13 -6.46
N ALA A 14 3.04 -9.42 -5.39
CA ALA A 14 4.42 -9.41 -4.93
C ALA A 14 4.79 -10.78 -4.31
N PRO A 15 5.90 -11.41 -4.73
CA PRO A 15 6.37 -12.66 -4.11
C PRO A 15 6.59 -12.48 -2.60
N PRO A 16 6.25 -13.47 -1.76
CA PRO A 16 6.24 -13.32 -0.31
C PRO A 16 7.61 -12.99 0.30
N ASP A 17 8.70 -13.35 -0.38
CA ASP A 17 10.11 -13.23 -0.03
C ASP A 17 10.84 -12.11 -0.79
N VAL A 18 10.13 -11.34 -1.63
CA VAL A 18 10.72 -10.25 -2.40
C VAL A 18 11.30 -9.17 -1.47
N ARG A 19 12.52 -8.72 -1.76
CA ARG A 19 13.20 -7.65 -1.00
C ARG A 19 13.26 -6.31 -1.71
N VAL A 20 13.14 -6.32 -3.04
CA VAL A 20 13.19 -5.14 -3.90
C VAL A 20 12.03 -5.23 -4.89
N ILE A 21 11.19 -4.19 -4.94
CA ILE A 21 10.03 -4.12 -5.83
C ILE A 21 10.27 -3.03 -6.85
N ASN A 22 10.24 -3.43 -8.12
CA ASN A 22 10.30 -2.54 -9.27
C ASN A 22 9.39 -3.14 -10.35
N ASN A 23 8.33 -2.44 -10.72
CA ASN A 23 7.39 -2.93 -11.73
C ASN A 23 7.97 -2.84 -13.16
N LEU A 24 8.99 -1.99 -13.36
CA LEU A 24 9.59 -1.67 -14.66
C LEU A 24 11.14 -1.69 -14.57
N PRO A 25 11.75 -2.84 -14.20
CA PRO A 25 13.17 -2.91 -13.91
C PRO A 25 14.02 -2.55 -15.14
N GLY A 26 15.00 -1.67 -14.93
CA GLY A 26 15.93 -1.22 -15.97
C GLY A 26 15.33 -0.30 -17.03
N ARG A 27 14.05 0.12 -16.89
CA ARG A 27 13.38 0.98 -17.87
C ARG A 27 13.65 2.47 -17.65
N TYR A 28 13.96 2.88 -16.42
CA TYR A 28 14.32 4.26 -16.07
C TYR A 28 15.26 4.28 -14.85
N PRO A 29 16.00 5.38 -14.62
CA PRO A 29 16.79 5.56 -13.42
C PRO A 29 15.90 5.58 -12.17
N VAL A 30 16.32 4.89 -11.12
CA VAL A 30 15.57 4.73 -9.88
C VAL A 30 16.36 5.15 -8.65
N GLU A 31 15.63 5.27 -7.54
CA GLU A 31 16.09 5.44 -6.16
C GLU A 31 15.54 4.32 -5.29
N ASP A 32 16.31 3.88 -4.29
CA ASP A 32 15.90 2.82 -3.36
C ASP A 32 15.23 3.40 -2.12
N TRP A 33 13.92 3.18 -2.00
CA TRP A 33 13.10 3.66 -0.90
C TRP A 33 12.72 2.53 0.05
N ARG A 34 12.68 2.80 1.35
CA ARG A 34 12.34 1.78 2.36
C ARG A 34 10.89 1.94 2.79
N ALA A 35 10.06 0.96 2.47
CA ALA A 35 8.71 0.86 2.99
C ALA A 35 8.69 -0.05 4.21
N TYR A 36 8.25 0.47 5.35
CA TYR A 36 7.93 -0.29 6.56
C TYR A 36 6.41 -0.31 6.71
N TYR A 37 5.83 -1.48 6.92
CA TYR A 37 4.39 -1.64 6.90
C TYR A 37 3.96 -2.87 7.69
N TRP A 38 2.66 -3.02 7.85
CA TRP A 38 2.05 -4.15 8.53
C TRP A 38 1.17 -4.94 7.57
N ALA A 39 1.29 -6.26 7.64
CA ALA A 39 0.38 -7.18 7.00
C ALA A 39 -0.35 -8.01 8.07
N VAL A 40 -1.53 -8.52 7.74
CA VAL A 40 -2.25 -9.49 8.57
C VAL A 40 -2.10 -10.86 7.91
N THR A 41 -1.64 -11.84 8.68
CA THR A 41 -1.53 -13.24 8.25
C THR A 41 -2.91 -13.86 8.05
N ASP A 42 -2.98 -15.03 7.42
CA ASP A 42 -4.24 -15.75 7.22
C ASP A 42 -4.93 -16.11 8.55
N ASP A 43 -4.15 -16.27 9.64
CA ASP A 43 -4.65 -16.52 11.00
C ASP A 43 -5.11 -15.23 11.72
N GLY A 44 -5.12 -14.09 11.03
CA GLY A 44 -5.56 -12.81 11.59
C GLY A 44 -4.53 -12.14 12.50
N VAL A 45 -3.25 -12.54 12.46
CA VAL A 45 -2.19 -11.96 13.30
C VAL A 45 -1.46 -10.86 12.54
N PRO A 46 -1.30 -9.64 13.10
CA PRO A 46 -0.50 -8.61 12.45
C PRO A 46 0.99 -8.97 12.50
N CYS A 47 1.70 -8.75 11.41
CA CYS A 47 3.14 -8.90 11.31
C CYS A 47 3.75 -7.67 10.63
N ASP A 48 4.84 -7.18 11.21
CA ASP A 48 5.63 -6.12 10.60
C ASP A 48 6.43 -6.68 9.43
N ARG A 49 6.61 -5.84 8.41
CA ARG A 49 7.35 -6.15 7.21
C ARG A 49 8.07 -4.91 6.72
N TYR A 50 9.13 -5.14 5.95
CA TYR A 50 9.77 -4.07 5.20
C TYR A 50 10.23 -4.56 3.84
N VAL A 51 10.28 -3.65 2.87
CA VAL A 51 10.76 -3.92 1.53
C VAL A 51 11.39 -2.66 0.94
N THR A 52 12.30 -2.84 -0.02
CA THR A 52 12.79 -1.73 -0.84
C THR A 52 11.86 -1.56 -2.03
N ILE A 53 11.42 -0.34 -2.29
CA ILE A 53 10.65 0.05 -3.48
C ILE A 53 11.54 0.93 -4.34
N GLN A 54 11.60 0.66 -5.63
CA GLN A 54 12.35 1.47 -6.56
C GLN A 54 11.44 2.49 -7.22
N LEU A 55 11.52 3.75 -6.77
CA LEU A 55 10.80 4.87 -7.36
C LEU A 55 11.68 5.57 -8.41
N PRO A 56 11.08 6.27 -9.40
CA PRO A 56 11.84 7.06 -10.36
C PRO A 56 12.78 8.06 -9.70
N ARG A 57 13.98 8.25 -10.25
CA ARG A 57 14.96 9.21 -9.72
C ARG A 57 14.40 10.64 -9.71
N GLY A 58 14.71 11.40 -8.66
CA GLY A 58 14.23 12.75 -8.38
C GLY A 58 13.03 12.77 -7.44
N TYR A 59 12.41 11.61 -7.17
CA TYR A 59 11.24 11.53 -6.30
C TYR A 59 11.56 11.98 -4.87
N ALA A 60 12.79 11.74 -4.39
CA ALA A 60 13.20 12.09 -3.03
C ALA A 60 13.32 13.61 -2.86
N ASP A 61 13.82 14.29 -3.88
CA ASP A 61 13.94 15.75 -3.91
C ASP A 61 12.58 16.42 -4.08
N ALA A 62 11.69 15.84 -4.88
CA ALA A 62 10.36 16.37 -5.13
C ALA A 62 9.39 16.19 -3.95
N CYS A 63 9.58 15.14 -3.13
CA CYS A 63 8.78 14.95 -1.92
C CYS A 63 9.43 15.64 -0.72
N PRO A 64 8.76 16.58 -0.03
CA PRO A 64 9.27 17.10 1.23
C PRO A 64 9.22 16.03 2.34
N PRO A 65 10.09 16.12 3.36
CA PRO A 65 9.93 15.36 4.59
C PRO A 65 8.60 15.64 5.28
N VAL A 66 8.10 14.67 6.03
CA VAL A 66 6.82 14.74 6.73
C VAL A 66 6.92 14.28 8.18
N ALA A 67 5.98 14.71 9.01
CA ALA A 67 5.82 14.20 10.36
C ALA A 67 5.11 12.84 10.37
N TRP A 68 5.12 12.17 11.53
CA TRP A 68 4.35 10.94 11.71
C TRP A 68 2.85 11.20 11.52
N GLY A 69 2.20 10.31 10.77
CA GLY A 69 0.78 10.42 10.39
C GLY A 69 0.49 11.33 9.19
N GLU A 70 1.47 12.12 8.74
CA GLU A 70 1.33 12.95 7.54
C GLU A 70 1.62 12.14 6.28
N GLN A 71 0.68 12.21 5.35
CA GLN A 71 0.64 11.30 4.20
C GLN A 71 1.82 11.47 3.23
N GLY A 72 2.32 12.70 3.03
CA GLY A 72 3.48 12.97 2.18
C GLY A 72 3.33 12.42 0.76
N CYS A 73 4.32 11.69 0.27
CA CYS A 73 4.26 11.09 -1.07
C CYS A 73 3.34 9.88 -1.21
N ILE A 74 2.76 9.36 -0.13
CA ILE A 74 1.80 8.26 -0.24
C ILE A 74 0.49 8.83 -0.80
N TYR A 75 -0.07 8.26 -1.87
CA TYR A 75 -1.41 8.61 -2.33
C TYR A 75 -2.49 7.79 -1.61
N GLN A 76 -2.23 6.51 -1.40
CA GLN A 76 -3.13 5.62 -0.67
C GLN A 76 -2.44 4.31 -0.30
N VAL A 77 -2.85 3.72 0.82
CA VAL A 77 -2.55 2.34 1.16
C VAL A 77 -3.73 1.48 0.73
N ARG A 78 -3.45 0.48 -0.09
CA ARG A 78 -4.42 -0.51 -0.57
C ARG A 78 -4.23 -1.80 0.20
N ARG A 79 -5.24 -2.66 0.19
CA ARG A 79 -5.14 -4.01 0.80
C ARG A 79 -3.90 -4.78 0.34
N TRP A 80 -3.49 -4.62 -0.90
CA TRP A 80 -2.41 -5.41 -1.50
C TRP A 80 -1.11 -4.64 -1.67
N GLY A 81 -1.04 -3.37 -1.25
CA GLY A 81 0.14 -2.56 -1.49
C GLY A 81 -0.05 -1.08 -1.25
N LEU A 82 0.78 -0.26 -1.89
CA LEU A 82 0.73 1.19 -1.75
C LEU A 82 0.77 1.88 -3.12
N ALA A 83 0.17 3.05 -3.20
CA ALA A 83 0.33 3.94 -4.33
C ALA A 83 0.97 5.24 -3.83
N CYS A 84 1.99 5.71 -4.53
CA CYS A 84 2.58 7.03 -4.33
C CYS A 84 1.88 8.08 -5.21
N LEU A 85 2.06 9.37 -4.89
CA LEU A 85 1.47 10.48 -5.63
C LEU A 85 1.98 10.54 -7.07
N PRO A 86 1.11 10.40 -8.09
CA PRO A 86 1.52 10.54 -9.48
C PRO A 86 1.98 11.95 -9.86
N SER A 87 1.47 12.99 -9.18
CA SER A 87 1.88 14.38 -9.42
C SER A 87 3.37 14.63 -9.18
N LEU A 88 4.03 13.80 -8.35
CA LEU A 88 5.48 13.88 -8.17
C LEU A 88 6.25 13.39 -9.41
N LEU A 89 5.65 12.53 -10.24
CA LEU A 89 6.25 12.16 -11.53
C LEU A 89 6.27 13.35 -12.51
N GLU A 90 5.21 14.16 -12.52
CA GLU A 90 5.17 15.38 -13.31
C GLU A 90 6.22 16.39 -12.81
N ALA A 91 6.35 16.55 -11.48
CA ALA A 91 7.30 17.47 -10.87
C ALA A 91 8.77 17.16 -11.21
N ILE A 92 9.11 15.88 -11.39
CA ILE A 92 10.47 15.45 -11.75
C ILE A 92 10.69 15.37 -13.27
N GLY A 93 9.68 15.72 -14.08
CA GLY A 93 9.75 15.63 -15.54
C GLY A 93 9.84 14.19 -16.05
N PHE A 94 9.19 13.23 -15.37
CA PHE A 94 9.16 11.84 -15.81
C PHE A 94 8.45 11.71 -17.17
N ASP A 95 9.17 11.24 -18.19
CA ASP A 95 8.63 11.00 -19.52
C ASP A 95 8.47 9.49 -19.79
N PRO A 96 7.22 8.96 -19.86
CA PRO A 96 6.98 7.56 -20.18
C PRO A 96 7.04 7.25 -21.69
N THR A 97 7.12 8.26 -22.56
CA THR A 97 7.08 8.09 -24.02
C THR A 97 8.15 7.13 -24.55
N PRO A 98 9.40 7.14 -24.07
CA PRO A 98 10.42 6.19 -24.50
C PRO A 98 10.16 4.74 -24.06
N LEU A 99 9.19 4.52 -23.16
CA LEU A 99 8.92 3.22 -22.53
C LEU A 99 7.80 2.43 -23.21
N VAL A 100 7.09 3.07 -24.17
CA VAL A 100 5.98 2.49 -24.92
C VAL A 100 6.31 2.47 -26.42
N ASP A 101 5.60 1.61 -27.17
CA ASP A 101 5.67 1.65 -28.64
C ASP A 101 5.15 3.02 -29.14
N PRO A 102 5.77 3.65 -30.17
CA PRO A 102 5.28 4.91 -30.73
C PRO A 102 3.83 4.87 -31.23
N ASN A 103 3.32 3.68 -31.57
CA ASN A 103 1.94 3.45 -32.00
C ASN A 103 1.06 2.88 -30.87
N ALA A 104 1.55 2.83 -29.64
CA ALA A 104 0.80 2.33 -28.51
C ALA A 104 -0.44 3.21 -28.24
N PRO A 105 -1.57 2.60 -27.82
CA PRO A 105 -2.72 3.38 -27.41
C PRO A 105 -2.38 4.21 -26.15
N PRO A 106 -3.04 5.36 -25.92
CA PRO A 106 -2.78 6.21 -24.75
C PRO A 106 -2.89 5.51 -23.40
N SER A 107 -3.66 4.42 -23.31
CA SER A 107 -3.77 3.60 -22.10
C SER A 107 -2.44 2.98 -21.66
N GLU A 108 -1.50 2.75 -22.58
CA GLU A 108 -0.18 2.20 -22.27
C GLU A 108 0.69 3.22 -21.52
N LEU A 109 0.60 4.52 -21.90
CA LEU A 109 1.27 5.60 -21.17
C LEU A 109 0.74 5.70 -19.74
N VAL A 110 -0.59 5.64 -19.58
CA VAL A 110 -1.23 5.63 -18.26
C VAL A 110 -0.80 4.40 -17.45
N ARG A 111 -0.68 3.22 -18.08
CA ARG A 111 -0.17 2.01 -17.41
C ARG A 111 1.23 2.26 -16.85
N VAL A 112 2.14 2.84 -17.64
CA VAL A 112 3.51 3.13 -17.18
C VAL A 112 3.53 4.09 -16.00
N TYR A 113 2.71 5.16 -16.01
CA TYR A 113 2.57 6.06 -14.86
C TYR A 113 2.10 5.32 -13.60
N LEU A 114 1.10 4.44 -13.74
CA LEU A 114 0.60 3.64 -12.63
C LEU A 114 1.65 2.65 -12.15
N GLU A 115 2.32 1.92 -13.04
CA GLU A 115 3.39 0.98 -12.70
C GLU A 115 4.59 1.66 -12.03
N ALA A 116 4.89 2.92 -12.36
CA ALA A 116 5.95 3.69 -11.71
C ALA A 116 5.59 4.16 -10.29
N THR A 117 4.32 4.10 -9.88
CA THR A 117 3.84 4.65 -8.59
C THR A 117 3.04 3.69 -7.73
N HIS A 118 2.57 2.57 -8.28
CA HIS A 118 1.67 1.63 -7.60
C HIS A 118 2.36 0.29 -7.41
N PHE A 119 2.65 -0.05 -6.16
CA PHE A 119 3.43 -1.23 -5.81
C PHE A 119 2.58 -2.19 -5.02
N ASP A 120 2.49 -3.42 -5.51
CA ASP A 120 2.10 -4.56 -4.69
C ASP A 120 3.16 -4.75 -3.60
N LEU A 121 2.71 -4.91 -2.35
CA LEU A 121 3.60 -5.23 -1.23
C LEU A 121 3.40 -6.69 -0.83
N PRO A 122 4.46 -7.41 -0.43
CA PRO A 122 4.32 -8.80 -0.09
C PRO A 122 3.56 -8.93 1.24
N GLY A 123 2.54 -9.79 1.27
CA GLY A 123 1.65 -9.99 2.41
C GLY A 123 0.21 -10.28 1.96
N GLY A 124 -0.56 -10.97 2.81
CA GLY A 124 -1.95 -11.36 2.48
C GLY A 124 -2.95 -10.21 2.56
N PHE A 125 -2.73 -9.29 3.51
CA PHE A 125 -3.59 -8.13 3.74
C PHE A 125 -2.83 -6.99 4.42
N ILE A 126 -2.50 -5.94 3.66
CA ILE A 126 -1.80 -4.74 4.15
C ILE A 126 -2.79 -3.82 4.89
N ILE A 127 -2.36 -3.33 6.04
CA ILE A 127 -3.11 -2.39 6.89
C ILE A 127 -2.31 -1.11 7.13
N ALA A 128 -3.01 -0.04 7.50
CA ALA A 128 -2.43 1.22 7.93
C ALA A 128 -3.37 1.90 8.96
N ASP A 129 -2.93 1.94 10.20
CA ASP A 129 -3.64 2.39 11.42
C ASP A 129 -2.58 3.07 12.33
N PRO A 130 -2.87 4.03 13.23
CA PRO A 130 -1.93 4.49 14.26
C PRO A 130 -1.13 3.41 14.97
N ASP A 131 -1.75 2.27 15.30
CA ASP A 131 -1.04 1.16 15.95
C ASP A 131 -0.15 0.37 14.96
N TYR A 132 -0.47 0.47 13.66
CA TYR A 132 0.14 -0.29 12.57
C TYR A 132 0.42 0.63 11.36
N PRO A 133 1.31 1.63 11.50
CA PRO A 133 1.50 2.64 10.46
C PRO A 133 2.24 2.05 9.24
N LEU A 134 1.96 2.61 8.06
CA LEU A 134 2.85 2.46 6.90
C LEU A 134 3.76 3.68 6.83
N LEU A 135 5.07 3.45 6.77
CA LEU A 135 6.10 4.48 6.71
C LEU A 135 6.93 4.28 5.44
N LEU A 136 7.26 5.38 4.77
CA LEU A 136 8.05 5.39 3.56
C LEU A 136 9.22 6.37 3.71
N PHE A 137 10.42 5.82 3.69
CA PHE A 137 11.68 6.56 3.82
C PHE A 137 12.42 6.62 2.49
N ASP A 138 13.00 7.77 2.20
CA ASP A 138 13.83 7.97 1.02
C ASP A 138 15.23 7.32 1.16
N PRO A 139 16.08 7.40 0.13
CA PRO A 139 17.43 6.86 0.20
C PRO A 139 18.33 7.49 1.27
N ALA A 140 18.06 8.75 1.66
CA ALA A 140 18.80 9.46 2.71
C ALA A 140 18.33 9.05 4.12
N GLY A 141 17.16 8.42 4.23
CA GLY A 141 16.55 8.00 5.48
C GLY A 141 15.54 9.00 6.04
N ASP A 142 15.14 10.01 5.26
CA ASP A 142 14.11 10.96 5.65
C ASP A 142 12.73 10.32 5.51
N LEU A 143 11.86 10.54 6.49
CA LEU A 143 10.46 10.15 6.41
C LEU A 143 9.76 11.07 5.40
N LYS A 144 9.34 10.50 4.27
CA LYS A 144 8.66 11.24 3.19
C LYS A 144 7.20 10.87 3.04
N GLY A 145 6.74 9.79 3.68
CA GLY A 145 5.34 9.43 3.73
C GLY A 145 5.00 8.61 4.96
N SER A 146 3.88 8.93 5.60
CA SER A 146 3.31 8.17 6.71
C SER A 146 1.80 8.02 6.53
N CYS A 147 1.30 6.79 6.49
CA CYS A 147 -0.14 6.53 6.44
C CYS A 147 -0.62 5.82 7.69
N ILE A 148 -1.57 6.46 8.38
CA ILE A 148 -2.27 5.92 9.55
C ILE A 148 -3.80 5.81 9.31
N ASN A 149 -4.28 6.24 8.16
CA ASN A 149 -5.72 6.27 7.84
C ASN A 149 -6.05 5.39 6.63
N GLY A 150 -5.38 4.24 6.48
CA GLY A 150 -5.67 3.26 5.45
C GLY A 150 -6.70 2.23 5.92
N ILE A 151 -6.55 0.96 5.51
CA ILE A 151 -7.41 -0.11 6.02
C ILE A 151 -6.98 -0.44 7.46
N SER A 152 -7.91 -0.41 8.41
CA SER A 152 -7.62 -0.73 9.81
C SER A 152 -7.46 -2.23 10.06
N TYR A 153 -6.93 -2.60 11.23
CA TYR A 153 -6.83 -4.00 11.63
C TYR A 153 -8.20 -4.68 11.73
N LEU A 154 -9.22 -4.01 12.27
CA LEU A 154 -10.59 -4.52 12.27
C LEU A 154 -11.11 -4.75 10.85
N GLY A 155 -10.82 -3.83 9.92
CA GLY A 155 -11.20 -3.97 8.52
C GLY A 155 -10.61 -5.24 7.87
N ALA A 156 -9.35 -5.56 8.18
CA ALA A 156 -8.73 -6.81 7.73
C ALA A 156 -9.43 -8.04 8.31
N LEU A 157 -9.63 -8.09 9.63
CA LEU A 157 -10.25 -9.23 10.31
C LEU A 157 -11.68 -9.49 9.82
N VAL A 158 -12.49 -8.44 9.68
CA VAL A 158 -13.86 -8.52 9.18
C VAL A 158 -13.88 -9.01 7.73
N TRP A 159 -12.98 -8.50 6.89
CA TRP A 159 -12.88 -8.96 5.51
C TRP A 159 -12.55 -10.45 5.46
N MET A 160 -11.58 -10.91 6.25
CA MET A 160 -11.16 -12.31 6.32
C MET A 160 -12.30 -13.21 6.82
N ALA A 161 -12.89 -12.89 7.98
CA ALA A 161 -13.95 -13.70 8.60
C ALA A 161 -15.22 -13.77 7.74
N THR A 162 -15.47 -12.77 6.89
CA THR A 162 -16.63 -12.74 6.00
C THR A 162 -16.34 -13.22 4.58
N ASN A 163 -15.10 -13.65 4.29
CA ASN A 163 -14.63 -14.00 2.95
C ASN A 163 -14.90 -12.88 1.93
N GLY A 164 -14.64 -11.64 2.35
CA GLY A 164 -14.77 -10.43 1.54
C GLY A 164 -16.19 -9.93 1.30
N ARG A 165 -17.20 -10.46 1.99
CA ARG A 165 -18.57 -9.91 1.93
C ARG A 165 -18.66 -8.52 2.57
N ILE A 166 -17.85 -8.24 3.58
CA ILE A 166 -17.74 -6.92 4.20
C ILE A 166 -16.35 -6.35 3.89
N ALA A 167 -16.37 -5.16 3.29
CA ALA A 167 -15.22 -4.48 2.73
C ALA A 167 -15.25 -3.00 3.15
N ALA A 168 -14.77 -2.73 4.36
CA ALA A 168 -14.74 -1.39 4.93
C ALA A 168 -13.45 -1.17 5.73
N ASP A 169 -12.99 0.08 5.80
CA ASP A 169 -11.77 0.43 6.53
C ASP A 169 -11.97 0.49 8.05
N PHE A 170 -13.20 0.71 8.55
CA PHE A 170 -13.54 0.92 9.97
C PHE A 170 -12.77 2.03 10.69
N GLN A 171 -12.11 2.95 9.97
CA GLN A 171 -11.35 4.06 10.53
C GLN A 171 -12.26 5.03 11.31
N ARG A 172 -13.50 5.23 10.83
CA ARG A 172 -14.47 6.05 11.54
C ARG A 172 -14.84 5.46 12.90
N VAL A 173 -15.10 4.15 12.96
CA VAL A 173 -15.44 3.46 14.22
C VAL A 173 -14.26 3.51 15.19
N ARG A 174 -13.03 3.32 14.69
CA ARG A 174 -11.81 3.46 15.49
C ARG A 174 -11.69 4.84 16.15
N ARG A 175 -11.97 5.92 15.40
CA ARG A 175 -11.88 7.30 15.89
C ARG A 175 -13.02 7.68 16.83
N GLU A 176 -14.25 7.30 16.50
CA GLU A 176 -15.46 7.75 17.20
C GLU A 176 -15.86 6.81 18.36
N ALA A 177 -15.43 5.54 18.34
CA ALA A 177 -15.79 4.53 19.34
C ALA A 177 -14.65 3.51 19.58
N PRO A 178 -13.48 3.93 20.11
CA PRO A 178 -12.28 3.10 20.22
C PRO A 178 -12.48 1.83 21.08
N GLU A 179 -13.22 1.92 22.19
CA GLU A 179 -13.52 0.74 23.02
C GLU A 179 -14.36 -0.30 22.27
N PHE A 180 -15.31 0.15 21.44
CA PHE A 180 -16.09 -0.76 20.60
C PHE A 180 -15.20 -1.37 19.50
N TYR A 181 -14.33 -0.57 18.90
CA TYR A 181 -13.35 -1.05 17.92
C TYR A 181 -12.48 -2.18 18.50
N HIS A 182 -11.88 -1.99 19.68
CA HIS A 182 -11.04 -3.03 20.29
C HIS A 182 -11.82 -4.29 20.67
N ARG A 183 -13.05 -4.14 21.20
CA ARG A 183 -13.91 -5.31 21.46
C ARG A 183 -14.28 -6.06 20.19
N ALA A 184 -14.54 -5.34 19.09
CA ALA A 184 -14.81 -5.94 17.80
C ALA A 184 -13.57 -6.68 17.26
N VAL A 185 -12.37 -6.10 17.37
CA VAL A 185 -11.11 -6.76 17.02
C VAL A 185 -11.00 -8.09 17.75
N GLU A 186 -11.17 -8.10 19.08
CA GLU A 186 -11.10 -9.33 19.86
C GLU A 186 -12.15 -10.36 19.42
N ALA A 187 -13.39 -9.94 19.20
CA ALA A 187 -14.45 -10.84 18.74
C ALA A 187 -14.12 -11.49 17.38
N PHE A 188 -13.63 -10.70 16.41
CA PHE A 188 -13.30 -11.23 15.08
C PHE A 188 -12.02 -12.09 15.07
N ARG A 189 -11.04 -11.80 15.93
CA ARG A 189 -9.89 -12.69 16.14
C ARG A 189 -10.34 -14.06 16.64
N HIS A 190 -11.26 -14.10 17.61
CA HIS A 190 -11.80 -15.36 18.13
C HIS A 190 -12.56 -16.17 17.06
N VAL A 191 -13.26 -15.50 16.13
CA VAL A 191 -13.94 -16.16 15.01
C VAL A 191 -12.93 -16.80 14.05
N LEU A 192 -11.84 -16.09 13.72
CA LEU A 192 -10.82 -16.58 12.79
C LEU A 192 -10.02 -17.76 13.35
N VAL A 193 -9.75 -17.80 14.65
CA VAL A 193 -9.00 -18.89 15.28
C VAL A 193 -9.83 -20.17 15.45
N LYS A 194 -11.17 -20.06 15.50
CA LYS A 194 -12.09 -21.19 15.75
C LYS A 194 -12.80 -21.73 14.50
N GLY A 195 -12.75 -21.01 13.38
CA GLY A 195 -13.37 -21.40 12.11
C GLY A 195 -12.42 -22.21 11.25
#